data_AF-A0A926BPJ7-F1
#
_entry.id   AF-A0A926BPJ7-F1
#
_cell.length_a   1.000
_cell.length_b   1.000
_cell.length_c   1.000
_cell.angle_alpha   90.00
_cell.angle_beta   90.00
_cell.angle_gamma   90.00
#
_symmetry.space_group_name_H-M   'P 1'
#
loop_
_entity.id
_entity.type
_entity.pdbx_description
1 polymer ?
#
loop_
_entity_poly.entity_id
_entity_poly.type
_entity_poly.pdbx_seq_one_letter_code
_entity_poly.pdbx_strand_id
1 'polypeptide(L)'
;MRKDDSRNETILRAAKRAFLYHGYDSVSMDTIAEEAGTTKRTLYNHFGSKEQLFEAVVRFVARINAANLAEPFAVASDPAEAVAQFCLRYAYWSGFPDAIALQRIVISLAPRLPQYAQLLHTQTYAPAEANLAAFVVAHFPASVWSAWDTPT
;
A
#
# COMPACT_ATOMS: atom_id res chain seq x y z
N MET A 1 5.52 22.43 -7.12
CA MET A 1 6.09 21.40 -6.22
C MET A 1 7.23 22.03 -5.44
N ARG A 2 7.23 21.98 -4.09
CA ARG A 2 8.32 22.57 -3.30
C ARG A 2 9.58 21.72 -3.47
N LYS A 3 10.76 22.32 -3.34
CA LYS A 3 12.07 21.62 -3.42
C LYS A 3 12.17 20.46 -2.42
N ASP A 4 11.49 20.61 -1.29
CA ASP A 4 11.42 19.62 -0.22
C ASP A 4 10.56 18.39 -0.59
N ASP A 5 9.44 18.61 -1.27
CA ASP A 5 8.55 17.53 -1.75
C ASP A 5 9.29 16.60 -2.73
N SER A 6 10.07 17.18 -3.66
CA SER A 6 10.89 16.43 -4.62
C SER A 6 12.00 15.63 -3.94
N ARG A 7 12.56 16.15 -2.84
CA ARG A 7 13.58 15.45 -2.07
C ARG A 7 12.99 14.28 -1.28
N ASN A 8 11.87 14.51 -0.60
CA ASN A 8 11.14 13.45 0.10
C ASN A 8 10.78 12.32 -0.83
N GLU A 9 10.30 12.63 -2.03
CA GLU A 9 9.97 11.60 -3.01
C GLU A 9 11.19 10.81 -3.48
N THR A 10 12.33 11.47 -3.71
CA THR A 10 13.60 10.80 -4.05
C THR A 10 14.02 9.83 -2.95
N ILE A 11 13.98 10.28 -1.69
CA ILE A 11 14.30 9.45 -0.53
C ILE A 11 13.35 8.26 -0.42
N LEU A 12 12.04 8.48 -0.55
CA LEU A 12 11.03 7.43 -0.47
C LEU A 12 11.19 6.39 -1.57
N ARG A 13 11.56 6.80 -2.79
CA ARG A 13 11.86 5.87 -3.90
C ARG A 13 13.10 5.03 -3.61
N ALA A 14 14.16 5.61 -3.07
CA ALA A 14 15.37 4.88 -2.68
C ALA A 14 15.08 3.91 -1.52
N ALA A 15 14.46 4.40 -0.44
CA ALA A 15 14.08 3.59 0.71
C ALA A 15 13.15 2.43 0.32
N LYS A 16 12.17 2.68 -0.56
CA LYS A 16 11.31 1.64 -1.13
C LYS A 16 12.15 0.53 -1.77
N ARG A 17 13.05 0.87 -2.72
CA ARG A 17 13.88 -0.16 -3.38
C ARG A 17 14.71 -0.93 -2.37
N ALA A 18 15.40 -0.22 -1.47
CA ALA A 18 16.25 -0.83 -0.46
C ALA A 18 15.46 -1.83 0.40
N PHE A 19 14.34 -1.42 0.98
CA PHE A 19 13.51 -2.30 1.81
C PHE A 19 12.93 -3.47 1.03
N LEU A 20 12.36 -3.24 -0.16
CA LEU A 20 11.70 -4.29 -0.93
C LEU A 20 12.69 -5.33 -1.46
N TYR A 21 13.92 -4.94 -1.78
CA TYR A 21 14.92 -5.84 -2.34
C TYR A 21 15.77 -6.55 -1.28
N HIS A 22 16.16 -5.84 -0.22
CA HIS A 22 17.06 -6.36 0.82
C HIS A 22 16.35 -6.78 2.12
N GLY A 23 15.07 -6.44 2.28
CA GLY A 23 14.27 -6.69 3.48
C GLY A 23 14.42 -5.58 4.53
N TYR A 24 13.52 -5.59 5.53
CA TYR A 24 13.54 -4.57 6.59
C TYR A 24 14.81 -4.62 7.42
N ASP A 25 15.16 -5.79 7.99
CA ASP A 25 16.27 -5.90 8.96
C ASP A 25 17.65 -5.62 8.34
N SER A 26 17.88 -6.01 7.09
CA SER A 26 19.17 -5.88 6.39
C SER A 26 19.52 -4.45 5.97
N VAL A 27 18.54 -3.53 5.94
CA VAL A 27 18.74 -2.17 5.45
C VAL A 27 19.03 -1.22 6.60
N SER A 28 20.05 -0.37 6.46
CA SER A 28 20.37 0.68 7.42
C SER A 28 20.00 2.07 6.89
N MET A 29 19.90 3.05 7.79
CA MET A 29 19.75 4.46 7.39
C MET A 29 20.95 4.95 6.58
N ASP A 30 22.14 4.38 6.77
CA ASP A 30 23.33 4.74 5.98
C ASP A 30 23.19 4.27 4.54
N THR A 31 22.80 3.00 4.36
CA THR A 31 22.55 2.40 3.03
C THR A 31 21.50 3.18 2.24
N ILE A 32 20.40 3.58 2.90
CA ILE A 32 19.36 4.39 2.24
C ILE A 32 19.89 5.78 1.87
N ALA A 33 20.73 6.39 2.72
CA ALA A 33 21.27 7.72 2.45
C ALA A 33 22.17 7.70 1.20
N GLU A 34 23.02 6.67 1.10
CA GLU A 34 23.87 6.43 -0.06
C GLU A 34 23.04 6.24 -1.33
N GLU A 35 22.02 5.36 -1.29
CA GLU A 35 21.14 5.13 -2.44
C GLU A 35 20.31 6.35 -2.86
N ALA A 36 19.94 7.20 -1.91
CA ALA A 36 19.16 8.41 -2.14
C ALA A 36 20.04 9.61 -2.56
N GLY A 37 21.36 9.47 -2.57
CA GLY A 37 22.29 10.58 -2.83
C GLY A 37 22.17 11.70 -1.78
N THR A 38 21.96 11.32 -0.51
CA THR A 38 21.78 12.26 0.61
C THR A 38 22.62 11.84 1.82
N THR A 39 22.51 12.55 2.94
CA THR A 39 23.23 12.23 4.17
C THR A 39 22.31 11.54 5.18
N LYS A 40 22.89 10.70 6.05
CA LYS A 40 22.18 10.09 7.19
C LYS A 40 21.47 11.16 8.05
N ARG A 41 22.14 12.30 8.29
CA ARG A 41 21.56 13.45 9.02
C ARG A 41 20.33 13.99 8.31
N THR A 42 20.36 14.11 6.99
CA THR A 42 19.19 14.52 6.20
C THR A 42 18.05 13.53 6.36
N LEU A 43 18.29 12.23 6.28
CA LEU A 43 17.22 11.24 6.49
C LEU A 43 16.59 11.37 7.89
N TYR A 44 17.40 11.48 8.93
CA TYR A 44 16.89 11.69 10.30
C TYR A 44 16.09 12.99 10.45
N ASN A 45 16.53 14.08 9.82
CA ASN A 45 15.80 15.34 9.87
C ASN A 45 14.41 15.26 9.20
N HIS A 46 14.29 14.46 8.14
CA HIS A 46 13.05 14.34 7.38
C HIS A 46 12.10 13.27 7.94
N PHE A 47 12.64 12.15 8.44
CA PHE A 47 11.85 10.97 8.79
C PHE A 47 12.04 10.49 10.23
N GLY A 48 13.03 10.99 10.98
CA GLY A 48 13.21 10.71 12.41
C GLY A 48 13.76 9.32 12.75
N SER A 49 13.29 8.24 12.14
CA SER A 49 13.81 6.89 12.38
C SER A 49 13.65 5.95 11.16
N LYS A 50 14.25 4.76 11.23
CA LYS A 50 14.08 3.72 10.20
C LYS A 50 12.63 3.24 10.15
N GLU A 51 12.01 3.09 11.32
CA GLU A 51 10.62 2.71 11.51
C GLU A 51 9.69 3.73 10.84
N GLN A 52 9.89 5.02 11.15
CA GLN A 52 9.09 6.11 10.61
C GLN A 52 9.30 6.28 9.09
N LEU A 53 10.52 6.05 8.60
CA LEU A 53 10.80 6.00 7.16
C LEU A 53 10.11 4.81 6.49
N PHE A 54 10.10 3.63 7.11
CA PHE A 54 9.40 2.46 6.57
C PHE A 54 7.89 2.69 6.52
N GLU A 55 7.28 3.28 7.56
CA GLU A 55 5.87 3.67 7.50
C GLU A 55 5.58 4.67 6.38
N ALA A 56 6.48 5.65 6.17
CA ALA A 56 6.36 6.59 5.08
C ALA A 56 6.46 5.89 3.71
N VAL A 57 7.29 4.85 3.57
CA VAL A 57 7.35 3.99 2.39
C VAL A 57 6.04 3.23 2.18
N VAL A 58 5.45 2.64 3.23
CA VAL A 58 4.14 1.96 3.14
C VAL A 58 3.07 2.92 2.62
N ARG A 59 2.97 4.13 3.20
CA ARG A 59 2.05 5.18 2.75
C ARG A 59 2.34 5.63 1.32
N PHE A 60 3.61 5.73 0.94
CA PHE A 60 4.02 6.11 -0.41
C PHE A 60 3.61 5.07 -1.46
N VAL A 61 3.83 3.79 -1.17
CA VAL A 61 3.42 2.67 -2.03
C VAL A 61 1.91 2.62 -2.14
N ALA A 62 1.18 2.76 -1.03
CA ALA A 62 -0.28 2.83 -1.04
C ALA A 62 -0.77 3.97 -1.92
N ARG A 63 -0.22 5.18 -1.78
CA ARG A 63 -0.61 6.36 -2.58
C ARG A 63 -0.38 6.18 -4.07
N ILE A 64 0.76 5.59 -4.48
CA ILE A 64 1.04 5.34 -5.91
C ILE A 64 0.00 4.38 -6.50
N ASN A 65 -0.41 3.39 -5.71
CA ASN A 65 -1.35 2.37 -6.17
C ASN A 65 -2.82 2.74 -5.95
N ALA A 66 -3.11 3.76 -5.13
CA ALA A 66 -4.46 4.19 -4.83
C ALA A 66 -5.23 4.50 -6.10
N ALA A 67 -4.62 5.17 -7.09
CA ALA A 67 -5.27 5.45 -8.37
C ALA A 67 -5.70 4.18 -9.13
N ASN A 68 -4.97 3.07 -9.02
CA ASN A 68 -5.32 1.81 -9.66
C ASN A 68 -6.48 1.08 -8.96
N LEU A 69 -6.74 1.41 -7.69
CA LEU A 69 -7.72 0.72 -6.84
C LEU A 69 -8.92 1.61 -6.45
N ALA A 70 -8.84 2.93 -6.62
CA ALA A 70 -9.82 3.90 -6.13
C ALA A 70 -10.95 4.25 -7.11
N GLU A 71 -10.76 4.07 -8.42
CA GLU A 71 -11.73 4.47 -9.46
C GLU A 71 -12.06 3.27 -10.37
N PRO A 72 -12.84 2.27 -9.90
CA PRO A 72 -12.98 1.03 -10.63
C PRO A 72 -14.20 0.95 -11.54
N PHE A 73 -15.18 1.83 -11.34
CA PHE A 73 -16.54 1.56 -11.79
C PHE A 73 -17.01 2.49 -12.91
N ALA A 74 -16.26 3.54 -13.25
CA ALA A 74 -16.67 4.55 -14.23
C ALA A 74 -16.68 4.05 -15.69
N VAL A 75 -16.13 2.88 -15.97
CA VAL A 75 -15.90 2.39 -17.35
C VAL A 75 -16.93 1.36 -17.81
N ALA A 76 -17.63 0.69 -16.88
CA ALA A 76 -18.57 -0.39 -17.20
C ALA A 76 -20.03 0.10 -17.17
N SER A 77 -20.82 -0.35 -18.16
CA SER A 77 -22.27 -0.06 -18.22
C SER A 77 -23.09 -0.97 -17.31
N ASP A 78 -22.55 -2.16 -17.00
CA ASP A 78 -23.15 -3.18 -16.15
C ASP A 78 -22.44 -3.25 -14.79
N PRO A 79 -23.15 -3.14 -13.66
CA PRO A 79 -22.57 -3.28 -12.33
C PRO A 79 -21.81 -4.60 -12.10
N ALA A 80 -22.27 -5.72 -12.68
CA ALA A 80 -21.60 -7.01 -12.50
C ALA A 80 -20.25 -7.04 -13.22
N GLU A 81 -20.20 -6.52 -14.45
CA GLU A 81 -18.94 -6.29 -15.16
C GLU A 81 -18.00 -5.35 -14.37
N ALA A 82 -18.53 -4.27 -13.79
CA ALA A 82 -17.74 -3.31 -13.02
C ALA A 82 -17.05 -3.98 -11.81
N VAL A 83 -17.77 -4.85 -11.08
CA VAL A 83 -17.23 -5.65 -9.99
C VAL A 83 -16.16 -6.62 -10.48
N ALA A 84 -16.42 -7.35 -11.57
CA ALA A 84 -15.46 -8.31 -12.13
C ALA A 84 -14.15 -7.63 -12.54
N GLN A 85 -14.23 -6.48 -13.21
CA GLN A 85 -13.06 -5.69 -13.59
C GLN A 85 -12.28 -5.17 -12.37
N PHE A 86 -12.97 -4.74 -11.31
CA PHE A 86 -12.31 -4.36 -10.06
C PHE A 86 -11.54 -5.55 -9.46
N CYS A 87 -12.18 -6.72 -9.33
CA CYS A 87 -11.56 -7.92 -8.80
C CYS A 87 -10.31 -8.32 -9.60
N LEU A 88 -10.36 -8.26 -10.94
CA LEU A 88 -9.20 -8.54 -11.79
C LEU A 88 -8.07 -7.55 -11.59
N ARG A 89 -8.35 -6.24 -11.51
CA ARG A 89 -7.33 -5.21 -11.23
C ARG A 89 -6.71 -5.39 -9.85
N TYR A 90 -7.53 -5.66 -8.84
CA TYR A 90 -7.06 -5.91 -7.48
C TYR A 90 -6.16 -7.16 -7.43
N ALA A 91 -6.60 -8.27 -8.04
CA ALA A 91 -5.82 -9.50 -8.14
C ALA A 91 -4.49 -9.27 -8.88
N TYR A 92 -4.53 -8.59 -10.03
CA TYR A 92 -3.33 -8.25 -10.80
C TYR A 92 -2.36 -7.38 -10.00
N TRP A 93 -2.88 -6.37 -9.29
CA TRP A 93 -2.05 -5.51 -8.46
C TRP A 93 -1.40 -6.29 -7.30
N SER A 94 -2.16 -7.17 -6.64
CA SER A 94 -1.64 -8.01 -5.56
C SER A 94 -0.54 -8.99 -6.02
N GLY A 95 -0.50 -9.30 -7.32
CA GLY A 95 0.53 -10.14 -7.94
C GLY A 95 1.82 -9.40 -8.32
N PHE A 96 1.88 -8.06 -8.21
CA PHE A 96 3.11 -7.35 -8.56
C PHE A 96 4.25 -7.64 -7.58
N PRO A 97 5.51 -7.73 -8.05
CA PRO A 97 6.66 -8.00 -7.20
C PRO A 97 6.78 -7.07 -5.98
N ASP A 98 6.52 -5.78 -6.17
CA ASP A 98 6.60 -4.79 -5.10
C ASP A 98 5.51 -4.98 -4.03
N ALA A 99 4.29 -5.36 -4.44
CA ALA A 99 3.18 -5.62 -3.52
C ALA A 99 3.47 -6.87 -2.69
N ILE A 100 3.94 -7.95 -3.35
CA ILE A 100 4.34 -9.20 -2.70
C ILE A 100 5.51 -8.96 -1.73
N ALA A 101 6.54 -8.22 -2.15
CA ALA A 101 7.68 -7.92 -1.30
C ALA A 101 7.27 -7.14 -0.05
N LEU A 102 6.40 -6.12 -0.21
CA LEU A 102 5.90 -5.34 0.92
C LEU A 102 5.08 -6.19 1.89
N GLN A 103 4.15 -7.00 1.36
CA GLN A 103 3.36 -7.94 2.15
C GLN A 103 4.25 -8.90 2.93
N ARG A 104 5.27 -9.49 2.29
CA ARG A 104 6.20 -10.43 2.95
C ARG A 104 6.95 -9.78 4.10
N ILE A 105 7.43 -8.55 3.90
CA ILE A 105 8.08 -7.79 4.98
C ILE A 105 7.10 -7.56 6.12
N VAL A 106 5.91 -7.05 5.84
CA VAL A 106 4.91 -6.77 6.87
C VAL A 106 4.48 -8.03 7.62
N ILE A 107 4.25 -9.15 6.92
CA ILE A 107 3.94 -10.45 7.52
C ILE A 107 5.08 -10.91 8.44
N SER A 108 6.34 -10.77 8.02
CA SER A 108 7.49 -11.15 8.85
C SER A 108 7.64 -10.28 10.11
N LEU A 109 7.23 -9.02 10.04
CA LEU A 109 7.34 -8.07 11.15
C LEU A 109 6.14 -8.12 12.10
N ALA A 110 4.96 -8.52 11.62
CA ALA A 110 3.70 -8.49 12.37
C ALA A 110 3.75 -9.15 13.76
N PRO A 111 4.47 -10.28 13.99
CA PRO A 111 4.57 -10.86 15.34
C PRO A 111 5.25 -9.95 16.38
N ARG A 112 6.10 -9.01 15.93
CA ARG A 112 6.85 -8.09 16.82
C ARG A 112 6.36 -6.64 16.71
N LEU A 113 5.86 -6.26 15.55
CA LEU A 113 5.47 -4.90 15.16
C LEU A 113 4.10 -4.95 14.46
N PRO A 114 3.01 -5.29 15.18
CA PRO A 114 1.68 -5.46 14.60
C PRO A 114 1.13 -4.18 13.95
N GLN A 115 1.63 -3.01 14.34
CA GLN A 115 1.26 -1.73 13.75
C GLN A 115 1.54 -1.67 12.24
N TYR A 116 2.51 -2.42 11.71
CA TYR A 116 2.77 -2.44 10.27
C TYR A 116 1.74 -3.24 9.49
N ALA A 117 1.18 -4.29 10.08
CA ALA A 117 0.05 -5.01 9.48
C ALA A 117 -1.19 -4.11 9.44
N GLN A 118 -1.47 -3.40 10.54
CA GLN A 118 -2.56 -2.42 10.59
C GLN A 118 -2.36 -1.27 9.60
N LEU A 119 -1.14 -0.75 9.49
CA LEU A 119 -0.82 0.31 8.54
C LEU A 119 -0.99 -0.17 7.08
N LEU A 120 -0.48 -1.35 6.74
CA LEU A 120 -0.65 -1.89 5.39
C LEU A 120 -2.14 -2.07 5.05
N HIS A 121 -2.92 -2.63 5.97
CA HIS A 121 -4.36 -2.81 5.82
C HIS A 121 -5.09 -1.50 5.61
N THR A 122 -4.92 -0.55 6.54
CA THR A 122 -5.65 0.73 6.51
C THR A 122 -5.27 1.61 5.32
N GLN A 123 -4.01 1.57 4.88
CA GLN A 123 -3.55 2.41 3.78
C GLN A 123 -3.83 1.79 2.41
N THR A 124 -3.92 0.46 2.32
CA THR A 124 -3.91 -0.23 1.01
C THR A 124 -5.18 -1.03 0.73
N TYR A 125 -5.64 -1.84 1.68
CA TYR A 125 -6.74 -2.80 1.44
C TYR A 125 -8.09 -2.22 1.84
N ALA A 126 -8.20 -1.66 3.04
CA ALA A 126 -9.45 -1.14 3.58
C ALA A 126 -10.16 -0.10 2.68
N PRO A 127 -9.46 0.85 2.03
CA PRO A 127 -10.12 1.78 1.12
C PRO A 127 -10.72 1.10 -0.11
N ALA A 128 -10.02 0.11 -0.68
CA ALA A 128 -10.49 -0.63 -1.85
C ALA A 128 -11.70 -1.52 -1.49
N GLU A 129 -11.64 -2.18 -0.33
CA GLU A 129 -12.74 -2.99 0.22
C GLU A 129 -13.98 -2.12 0.50
N ALA A 130 -13.81 -0.97 1.14
CA ALA A 130 -14.90 -0.04 1.42
C ALA A 130 -15.56 0.48 0.14
N ASN A 131 -14.75 0.80 -0.89
CA ASN A 131 -15.26 1.22 -2.19
C ASN A 131 -16.05 0.11 -2.89
N LEU A 132 -15.55 -1.12 -2.88
CA LEU A 132 -16.27 -2.27 -3.44
C LEU A 132 -17.57 -2.53 -2.68
N ALA A 133 -17.54 -2.54 -1.35
CA ALA A 133 -18.72 -2.76 -0.52
C ALA A 133 -19.79 -1.70 -0.79
N ALA A 134 -19.41 -0.41 -0.81
CA ALA A 134 -20.33 0.68 -1.12
C ALA A 134 -20.93 0.53 -2.53
N PHE A 135 -20.12 0.14 -3.52
CA PHE A 135 -20.60 -0.09 -4.88
C PHE A 135 -21.60 -1.25 -4.95
N VAL A 136 -21.30 -2.38 -4.29
CA VAL A 136 -22.16 -3.56 -4.27
C VAL A 136 -23.50 -3.23 -3.60
N VAL A 137 -23.49 -2.54 -2.45
CA VAL A 137 -24.71 -2.12 -1.75
C VAL A 137 -25.56 -1.18 -2.61
N ALA A 138 -24.95 -0.29 -3.39
CA ALA A 138 -25.67 0.67 -4.22
C ALA A 138 -26.31 0.06 -5.48
N HIS A 139 -25.75 -1.03 -6.03
CA HIS A 139 -26.14 -1.54 -7.35
C HIS A 139 -26.74 -2.95 -7.35
N PHE A 140 -26.68 -3.68 -6.24
CA PHE A 140 -27.20 -5.05 -6.14
C PHE A 140 -28.21 -5.20 -4.99
N PRO A 141 -29.22 -6.08 -5.14
CA PRO A 141 -30.13 -6.37 -4.05
C PRO A 141 -29.41 -7.05 -2.88
N ALA A 142 -29.93 -6.86 -1.67
CA ALA A 142 -29.33 -7.41 -0.45
C ALA A 142 -29.12 -8.92 -0.47
N SER A 143 -29.95 -9.66 -1.22
CA SER A 143 -29.85 -11.11 -1.40
C SER A 143 -28.52 -11.59 -2.01
N VAL A 144 -27.76 -10.71 -2.67
CA VAL A 144 -26.46 -11.04 -3.26
C VAL A 144 -25.35 -11.15 -2.20
N TRP A 145 -25.41 -10.37 -1.13
CA TRP A 145 -24.33 -10.26 -0.13
C TRP A 145 -24.74 -10.72 1.28
N SER A 146 -26.03 -10.85 1.58
CA SER A 146 -26.51 -11.36 2.87
C SER A 146 -26.27 -12.86 3.09
N ALA A 147 -25.84 -13.60 2.07
CA ALA A 147 -25.56 -15.03 2.17
C ALA A 147 -24.34 -15.36 3.05
N TRP A 148 -23.47 -14.40 3.32
CA TRP A 148 -22.23 -14.59 4.10
C TRP A 148 -22.37 -14.26 5.59
N ASP A 149 -23.52 -13.69 6.01
CA ASP A 149 -23.82 -13.32 7.40
C ASP A 149 -24.43 -14.48 8.22
N THR A 150 -24.40 -15.72 7.72
CA THR A 150 -24.82 -16.87 8.53
C THR A 150 -23.67 -17.30 9.43
N PRO A 151 -23.78 -17.16 10.77
CA PRO A 151 -22.76 -17.68 11.66
C PRO A 151 -22.78 -19.21 11.58
N THR A 152 -21.67 -19.82 11.15
CA THR A 152 -21.39 -21.24 11.41
C THR A 152 -20.98 -21.45 12.86
#